data_AF-A0A2S4PTD8-F1
#
_entry.id   AF-A0A2S4PTD8-F1
#
_cell.length_a   1.000
_cell.length_b   1.000
_cell.length_c   1.000
_cell.angle_alpha   90.00
_cell.angle_beta   90.00
_cell.angle_gamma   90.00
#
_symmetry.space_group_name_H-M   'P 1'
#
loop_
_entity.id
_entity.type
_entity.pdbx_description
1 polymer ?
#
loop_
_entity_poly.entity_id
_entity_poly.type
_entity_poly.pdbx_seq_one_letter_code
_entity_poly.pdbx_strand_id
1 'polypeptide(L)'
;MGSDPFFNTSNLLPDLESQIASYLSSTSTLGTPGITFLVISIGFWDIYSLANLSRDVSLIAINQCFEEILTQINKLHGVFRMFKTMITENLPHEFQVILPKVPDPTLAPGWLSQRPIPLRPSTVAEQQRNAVYLAERWNHKLETLSRLWATTQSSILSENYPSNKTAKDMSSNLLIPDFPELLQNLALNYYHQVASSQINKSVGVGKLAFKSVNEACAQLERPNERYGTNSPDSKYLKICSQPDEYLWWDAWHIGAVGNSILGAAENAVPRISRAT
;
A
#
# COMPACT_ATOMS: atom_id res chain seq x y z
N MET A 1 -42.47 -7.56 11.49
CA MET A 1 -41.47 -8.31 10.70
C MET A 1 -40.40 -7.33 10.28
N GLY A 2 -39.39 -7.16 11.13
CA GLY A 2 -38.25 -6.29 10.87
C GLY A 2 -37.11 -7.14 10.34
N SER A 3 -36.69 -6.89 9.11
CA SER A 3 -35.47 -7.42 8.51
C SER A 3 -34.33 -6.43 8.77
N ASP A 4 -33.23 -6.96 9.33
CA ASP A 4 -32.00 -6.26 9.70
C ASP A 4 -31.41 -5.33 8.62
N PRO A 5 -30.80 -4.19 9.00
CA PRO A 5 -29.97 -3.37 8.12
C PRO A 5 -28.48 -3.63 8.40
N PHE A 6 -28.06 -4.89 8.52
CA PHE A 6 -26.65 -5.21 8.31
C PHE A 6 -26.45 -5.31 6.81
N PHE A 7 -26.10 -4.18 6.18
CA PHE A 7 -25.59 -4.17 4.82
C PHE A 7 -24.47 -5.20 4.71
N ASN A 8 -24.73 -6.30 4.01
CA ASN A 8 -23.71 -7.29 3.66
C ASN A 8 -22.81 -6.69 2.56
N THR A 9 -21.90 -5.81 2.96
CA THR A 9 -20.94 -5.13 2.07
C THR A 9 -19.83 -6.06 1.58
N SER A 10 -19.77 -7.29 2.11
CA SER A 10 -18.80 -8.33 1.74
C SER A 10 -18.83 -8.72 0.26
N ASN A 11 -19.88 -8.32 -0.48
CA ASN A 11 -20.08 -8.64 -1.90
C ASN A 11 -19.85 -7.45 -2.86
N LEU A 12 -19.48 -6.26 -2.37
CA LEU A 12 -19.44 -5.05 -3.21
C LEU A 12 -18.07 -4.74 -3.82
N LEU A 13 -16.98 -5.26 -3.25
CA LEU A 13 -15.62 -5.08 -3.75
C LEU A 13 -14.92 -6.43 -3.87
N PRO A 14 -14.13 -6.67 -4.94
CA PRO A 14 -13.43 -7.94 -5.11
C PRO A 14 -12.28 -8.05 -4.10
N ASP A 15 -12.21 -9.17 -3.39
CA ASP A 15 -11.06 -9.52 -2.54
C ASP A 15 -9.84 -9.92 -3.37
N LEU A 16 -8.70 -10.16 -2.70
CA LEU A 16 -7.45 -10.52 -3.35
C LEU A 16 -7.58 -11.83 -4.15
N GLU A 17 -8.27 -12.83 -3.60
CA GLU A 17 -8.51 -14.11 -4.27
C GLU A 17 -9.29 -13.92 -5.58
N SER A 18 -10.38 -13.14 -5.53
CA SER A 18 -11.24 -12.84 -6.67
C SER A 18 -10.50 -12.04 -7.74
N GLN A 19 -9.69 -11.05 -7.34
CA GLN A 19 -8.86 -10.28 -8.27
C GLN A 19 -7.84 -11.18 -8.98
N ILE A 20 -7.18 -12.08 -8.25
CA ILE A 20 -6.22 -13.04 -8.81
C ILE A 20 -6.91 -14.07 -9.70
N ALA A 21 -8.06 -14.61 -9.28
CA ALA A 21 -8.83 -15.55 -10.08
C ALA A 21 -9.30 -14.91 -11.40
N SER A 22 -9.77 -13.66 -11.35
CA SER A 22 -10.16 -12.90 -12.54
C SER A 22 -8.96 -12.61 -13.44
N TYR A 23 -7.79 -12.30 -12.87
CA TYR A 23 -6.56 -12.12 -13.66
C TYR A 23 -6.18 -13.43 -14.38
N LEU A 24 -6.19 -14.56 -13.67
CA LEU A 24 -5.80 -15.87 -14.20
C LEU A 24 -6.81 -16.45 -15.21
N SER A 25 -8.07 -16.02 -15.18
CA SER A 25 -9.07 -16.42 -16.19
C SER A 25 -9.00 -15.60 -17.48
N SER A 26 -8.46 -14.39 -17.43
CA SER A 26 -8.36 -13.47 -18.58
C SER A 26 -7.21 -13.77 -19.55
N THR A 27 -6.57 -14.93 -19.42
CA THR A 27 -5.17 -15.20 -19.80
C THR A 27 -4.90 -15.42 -21.29
N SER A 28 -5.19 -14.38 -22.07
CA SER A 28 -4.58 -14.12 -23.39
C SER A 28 -3.19 -13.46 -23.27
N THR A 29 -2.76 -13.07 -22.05
CA THR A 29 -1.52 -12.31 -21.77
C THR A 29 -0.31 -13.15 -21.34
N LEU A 30 -0.46 -14.42 -20.93
CA LEU A 30 0.69 -15.28 -20.56
C LEU A 30 1.49 -15.81 -21.75
N GLY A 31 1.00 -15.59 -22.98
CA GLY A 31 1.67 -15.99 -24.21
C GLY A 31 2.74 -15.00 -24.69
N THR A 32 2.81 -13.77 -24.14
CA THR A 32 3.80 -12.78 -24.57
C THR A 32 5.10 -12.96 -23.78
N PRO A 33 6.26 -13.17 -24.44
CA PRO A 33 7.54 -13.22 -23.75
C PRO A 33 7.89 -11.87 -23.14
N GLY A 34 8.46 -11.86 -21.93
CA GLY A 34 8.82 -10.64 -21.21
C GLY A 34 8.95 -10.81 -19.70
N ILE A 35 9.15 -9.69 -19.00
CA ILE A 35 9.16 -9.63 -17.54
C ILE A 35 7.78 -9.17 -17.08
N THR A 36 7.14 -9.96 -16.22
CA THR A 36 5.88 -9.61 -15.56
C THR A 36 6.17 -9.16 -14.14
N PHE A 37 5.81 -7.91 -13.84
CA PHE A 37 5.79 -7.38 -12.47
C PHE A 37 4.38 -7.44 -11.93
N LEU A 38 4.20 -8.09 -10.78
CA LEU A 38 2.94 -8.15 -10.06
C LEU A 38 3.05 -7.30 -8.79
N VAL A 39 2.36 -6.16 -8.78
CA VAL A 39 2.30 -5.28 -7.61
C VAL A 39 1.05 -5.60 -6.81
N ILE A 40 1.21 -5.95 -5.53
CA ILE A 40 0.10 -6.23 -4.60
C ILE A 40 0.22 -5.23 -3.44
N SER A 41 -0.62 -4.19 -3.46
CA SER A 41 -0.74 -3.22 -2.36
C SER A 41 -1.97 -3.55 -1.52
N ILE A 42 -1.78 -3.96 -0.27
CA ILE A 42 -2.83 -4.42 0.64
C ILE A 42 -2.46 -4.11 2.09
N GLY A 43 -3.45 -3.94 2.98
CA GLY A 43 -3.25 -3.76 4.42
C GLY A 43 -3.63 -2.39 4.97
N PHE A 44 -3.65 -1.33 4.15
CA PHE A 44 -3.96 0.03 4.63
C PHE A 44 -5.36 0.10 5.26
N TRP A 45 -6.37 -0.39 4.53
CA TRP A 45 -7.76 -0.41 5.00
C TRP A 45 -8.00 -1.46 6.08
N ASP A 46 -7.24 -2.55 6.08
CA ASP A 46 -7.26 -3.57 7.13
C ASP A 46 -6.79 -2.97 8.46
N ILE A 47 -5.63 -2.30 8.48
CA ILE A 47 -5.11 -1.61 9.66
C ILE A 47 -6.06 -0.51 10.12
N TYR A 48 -6.57 0.30 9.18
CA TYR A 48 -7.54 1.35 9.49
C TYR A 48 -8.77 0.79 10.23
N SER A 49 -9.29 -0.34 9.78
CA SER A 49 -10.48 -0.99 10.35
C SER A 49 -10.17 -1.69 11.67
N LEU A 50 -9.09 -2.48 11.72
CA LEU A 50 -8.65 -3.24 12.88
C LEU A 50 -8.22 -2.35 14.05
N ALA A 51 -7.79 -1.11 13.80
CA ALA A 51 -7.43 -0.17 14.84
C ALA A 51 -8.57 0.14 15.84
N ASN A 52 -9.83 -0.14 15.50
CA ASN A 52 -10.98 -0.04 16.39
C ASN A 52 -11.15 -1.25 17.34
N LEU A 53 -10.40 -2.32 17.13
CA LEU A 53 -10.47 -3.55 17.93
C LEU A 53 -9.37 -3.59 18.99
N SER A 54 -9.45 -4.57 19.89
CA SER A 54 -8.33 -4.88 20.78
C SER A 54 -7.14 -5.41 19.97
N ARG A 55 -5.93 -5.25 20.52
CA ARG A 55 -4.70 -5.68 19.85
C ARG A 55 -4.67 -7.18 19.60
N ASP A 56 -5.12 -7.99 20.56
CA ASP A 56 -5.08 -9.44 20.45
C ASP A 56 -5.95 -9.92 19.29
N VAL A 57 -7.17 -9.39 19.16
CA VAL A 57 -8.09 -9.71 18.05
C VAL A 57 -7.50 -9.24 16.73
N SER A 58 -6.94 -8.02 16.70
CA SER A 58 -6.32 -7.46 15.50
C SER A 58 -5.12 -8.28 15.02
N LEU A 59 -4.29 -8.78 15.93
CA LEU A 59 -3.13 -9.60 15.59
C LEU A 59 -3.53 -10.98 15.04
N ILE A 60 -4.59 -11.58 15.58
CA ILE A 60 -5.15 -12.83 15.02
C ILE A 60 -5.63 -12.60 13.59
N ALA A 61 -6.37 -11.51 13.34
CA ALA A 61 -6.86 -11.17 12.00
C ALA A 61 -5.70 -10.90 11.03
N ILE A 62 -4.67 -10.16 11.45
CA ILE A 62 -3.46 -9.94 10.64
C ILE A 62 -2.80 -11.29 10.30
N ASN A 63 -2.63 -12.20 11.27
CA ASN A 63 -2.04 -13.51 10.99
C ASN A 63 -2.80 -14.24 9.86
N GLN A 64 -4.13 -14.27 9.94
CA GLN A 64 -4.98 -14.90 8.93
C GLN A 64 -4.84 -14.23 7.55
N CYS A 65 -4.77 -12.90 7.50
CA CYS A 65 -4.54 -12.17 6.24
C CYS A 65 -3.23 -12.57 5.57
N PHE A 66 -2.17 -12.79 6.35
CA PHE A 66 -0.87 -13.18 5.81
C PHE A 66 -0.83 -14.62 5.28
N GLU A 67 -1.54 -15.55 5.92
CA GLU A 67 -1.69 -16.91 5.39
C GLU A 67 -2.41 -16.89 4.03
N GLU A 68 -3.42 -16.02 3.88
CA GLU A 68 -4.14 -15.84 2.62
C GLU A 68 -3.25 -15.21 1.54
N ILE A 69 -2.52 -14.12 1.87
CA ILE A 69 -1.57 -13.48 0.95
C ILE A 69 -0.54 -14.51 0.46
N LEU A 70 0.03 -15.31 1.36
CA LEU A 70 1.00 -16.33 1.00
C LEU A 70 0.39 -17.41 0.08
N THR A 71 -0.83 -17.85 0.38
CA THR A 71 -1.58 -18.82 -0.42
C THR A 71 -1.80 -18.30 -1.85
N GLN A 72 -2.24 -17.05 -1.98
CA GLN A 72 -2.49 -16.42 -3.27
C GLN A 72 -1.21 -16.19 -4.09
N ILE A 73 -0.12 -15.77 -3.45
CA ILE A 73 1.20 -15.62 -4.11
C ILE A 73 1.71 -16.98 -4.61
N ASN A 74 1.57 -18.03 -3.80
CA ASN A 74 1.98 -19.39 -4.20
C ASN A 74 1.15 -19.92 -5.39
N LYS A 75 -0.16 -19.65 -5.41
CA LYS A 75 -1.06 -19.98 -6.53
C LYS A 75 -0.60 -19.30 -7.83
N LEU A 76 -0.33 -17.99 -7.79
CA LEU A 76 0.20 -17.23 -8.93
C LEU A 76 1.53 -17.81 -9.42
N HIS A 77 2.48 -17.98 -8.51
CA HIS A 77 3.80 -18.53 -8.85
C HIS A 77 3.71 -19.92 -9.49
N GLY A 78 2.82 -20.79 -8.99
CA GLY A 78 2.56 -22.11 -9.55
C GLY A 78 2.06 -22.05 -11.01
N VAL A 79 1.13 -21.13 -11.31
CA VAL A 79 0.64 -20.93 -12.68
C VAL A 79 1.76 -20.45 -13.60
N PHE A 80 2.51 -19.42 -13.23
CA PHE A 80 3.63 -18.92 -14.04
C PHE A 80 4.71 -19.98 -14.27
N ARG A 81 4.98 -20.82 -13.27
CA ARG A 81 5.89 -21.97 -13.41
C ARG A 81 5.39 -22.97 -14.46
N MET A 82 4.10 -23.32 -14.42
CA MET A 82 3.49 -24.23 -15.39
C MET A 82 3.58 -23.69 -16.82
N PHE A 83 3.25 -22.40 -17.02
CA PHE A 83 3.38 -21.75 -18.32
C PHE A 83 4.82 -21.77 -18.84
N LYS A 84 5.80 -21.49 -17.97
CA LYS A 84 7.23 -21.57 -18.32
C LYS A 84 7.65 -22.96 -18.79
N THR A 85 7.09 -24.02 -18.22
CA THR A 85 7.38 -25.41 -18.66
C THR A 85 6.68 -25.79 -19.96
N MET A 86 5.54 -25.18 -20.28
CA MET A 86 4.80 -25.46 -21.53
C MET A 86 5.40 -24.75 -22.74
N ILE A 87 5.96 -23.55 -22.58
CA ILE A 87 6.61 -22.80 -23.66
C ILE A 87 8.09 -23.18 -23.71
N THR A 88 8.40 -24.29 -24.37
CA THR A 88 9.76 -24.65 -24.76
C THR A 88 10.21 -23.79 -25.94
N GLU A 89 10.97 -22.73 -25.66
CA GLU A 89 12.16 -22.25 -26.41
C GLU A 89 12.65 -20.93 -25.78
N ASN A 90 13.70 -21.01 -24.95
CA ASN A 90 14.70 -19.98 -24.61
C ASN A 90 14.29 -18.52 -24.28
N LEU A 91 13.00 -18.18 -24.21
CA LEU A 91 12.54 -16.84 -23.84
C LEU A 91 12.35 -16.79 -22.32
N PRO A 92 13.17 -16.01 -21.59
CA PRO A 92 13.02 -15.89 -20.15
C PRO A 92 11.73 -15.12 -19.86
N HIS A 93 10.67 -15.83 -19.49
CA HIS A 93 9.56 -15.21 -18.78
C HIS A 93 9.96 -15.09 -17.31
N GLU A 94 10.22 -13.85 -16.89
CA GLU A 94 10.58 -13.53 -15.51
C GLU A 94 9.33 -13.02 -14.78
N PHE A 95 9.12 -13.52 -13.57
CA PHE A 95 7.98 -13.15 -12.75
C PHE A 95 8.50 -12.58 -11.44
N GLN A 96 8.15 -11.34 -11.16
CA GLN A 96 8.54 -10.65 -9.93
C GLN A 96 7.31 -10.11 -9.22
N VAL A 97 7.21 -10.37 -7.93
CA VAL A 97 6.17 -9.84 -7.05
C VAL A 97 6.72 -8.62 -6.33
N ILE A 98 5.92 -7.57 -6.19
CA ILE A 98 6.23 -6.37 -5.43
C ILE A 98 5.15 -6.23 -4.35
N LEU A 99 5.56 -6.32 -3.08
CA LEU A 99 4.71 -6.16 -1.89
C LEU A 99 5.17 -4.91 -1.12
N PRO A 100 4.72 -3.70 -1.49
CA PRO A 100 5.07 -2.49 -0.75
C PRO A 100 4.65 -2.59 0.72
N LYS A 101 5.51 -2.08 1.61
CA LYS A 101 5.14 -1.85 3.01
C LYS A 101 3.99 -0.86 3.09
N VAL A 102 3.15 -1.04 4.08
CA VAL A 102 1.94 -0.25 4.28
C VAL A 102 2.27 1.02 5.07
N PRO A 103 1.92 2.21 4.55
CA PRO A 103 2.09 3.45 5.30
C PRO A 103 1.16 3.49 6.51
N ASP A 104 1.61 4.16 7.57
CA ASP A 104 0.80 4.38 8.76
C ASP A 104 -0.46 5.20 8.39
N PRO A 105 -1.68 4.64 8.52
CA PRO A 105 -2.91 5.35 8.18
C PRO A 105 -3.14 6.61 9.00
N THR A 106 -2.47 6.74 10.15
CA THR A 106 -2.62 7.90 11.04
C THR A 106 -1.94 9.16 10.51
N LEU A 107 -1.07 9.01 9.51
CA LEU A 107 -0.43 10.12 8.79
C LEU A 107 -1.32 10.71 7.69
N ALA A 108 -2.40 10.02 7.31
CA ALA A 108 -3.33 10.50 6.30
C ALA A 108 -4.22 11.63 6.86
N PRO A 109 -4.52 12.69 6.07
CA PRO A 109 -5.37 13.80 6.52
C PRO A 109 -6.76 13.35 7.01
N GLY A 110 -7.27 12.26 6.44
CA GLY A 110 -8.53 11.63 6.77
C GLY A 110 -8.60 11.04 8.16
N TRP A 111 -7.46 10.71 8.77
CA TRP A 111 -7.43 10.06 10.08
C TRP A 111 -8.15 10.87 11.15
N LEU A 112 -7.89 12.17 11.21
CA LEU A 112 -8.53 13.06 12.19
C LEU A 112 -9.84 13.66 11.66
N SER A 113 -9.97 13.84 10.34
CA SER A 113 -11.08 14.59 9.75
C SER A 113 -12.29 13.74 9.37
N GLN A 114 -12.10 12.44 9.07
CA GLN A 114 -13.14 11.57 8.53
C GLN A 114 -13.38 10.30 9.35
N ARG A 115 -12.47 9.95 10.25
CA ARG A 115 -12.63 8.75 11.08
C ARG A 115 -13.83 8.91 12.02
N PRO A 116 -14.73 7.90 12.10
CA PRO A 116 -15.86 7.94 13.02
C PRO A 116 -15.41 8.07 14.48
N ILE A 117 -16.20 8.79 15.28
CA ILE A 117 -15.96 8.91 16.72
C ILE A 117 -16.21 7.53 17.36
N PRO A 118 -15.23 6.95 18.08
CA PRO A 118 -15.41 5.67 18.74
C PRO A 118 -16.50 5.70 19.80
N LEU A 119 -17.13 4.54 19.99
CA LEU A 119 -17.99 4.30 21.15
C LEU A 119 -17.11 4.20 22.41
N ARG A 120 -17.61 4.76 23.52
CA ARG A 120 -16.94 4.66 24.83
C ARG A 120 -16.84 3.18 25.26
N PRO A 121 -15.76 2.78 25.94
CA PRO A 121 -14.69 3.61 26.49
C PRO A 121 -13.56 3.96 25.50
N SER A 122 -13.65 3.55 24.23
CA SER A 122 -12.56 3.76 23.27
C SER A 122 -12.44 5.22 22.83
N THR A 123 -11.24 5.61 22.42
CA THR A 123 -10.90 6.98 22.00
C THR A 123 -10.15 6.99 20.67
N VAL A 124 -10.21 8.11 19.94
CA VAL A 124 -9.44 8.27 18.69
C VAL A 124 -7.94 8.12 18.94
N ALA A 125 -7.46 8.61 20.09
CA ALA A 125 -6.06 8.46 20.50
C ALA A 125 -5.66 7.00 20.73
N GLU A 126 -6.53 6.19 21.32
CA GLU A 126 -6.32 4.75 21.48
C GLU A 126 -6.27 4.05 20.13
N GLN A 127 -7.22 4.34 19.23
CA GLN A 127 -7.23 3.77 17.89
C GLN A 127 -5.98 4.19 17.09
N GLN A 128 -5.52 5.44 17.24
CA GLN A 128 -4.28 5.91 16.62
C GLN A 128 -3.08 5.10 17.12
N ARG A 129 -2.97 4.92 18.44
CA ARG A 129 -1.91 4.09 19.04
C ARG A 129 -1.96 2.65 18.53
N ASN A 130 -3.15 2.12 18.32
CA ASN A 130 -3.31 0.77 17.76
C ASN A 130 -2.91 0.72 16.28
N ALA A 131 -3.33 1.68 15.45
CA ALA A 131 -2.97 1.73 14.05
C ALA A 131 -1.44 1.79 13.81
N VAL A 132 -0.73 2.66 14.55
CA VAL A 132 0.74 2.75 14.50
C VAL A 132 1.37 1.38 14.79
N TYR A 133 0.94 0.74 15.89
CA TYR A 133 1.44 -0.58 16.29
C TYR A 133 1.13 -1.66 15.24
N LEU A 134 -0.09 -1.66 14.70
CA LEU A 134 -0.51 -2.66 13.71
C LEU A 134 0.22 -2.46 12.37
N ALA A 135 0.49 -1.22 11.95
CA ALA A 135 1.29 -0.94 10.76
C ALA A 135 2.72 -1.45 10.90
N GLU A 136 3.36 -1.23 12.05
CA GLU A 136 4.68 -1.79 12.34
C GLU A 136 4.67 -3.33 12.28
N ARG A 137 3.66 -3.96 12.89
CA ARG A 137 3.52 -5.43 12.90
C ARG A 137 3.22 -6.01 11.51
N TRP A 138 2.40 -5.34 10.72
CA TRP A 138 2.13 -5.71 9.33
C TRP A 138 3.41 -5.67 8.50
N ASN A 139 4.16 -4.57 8.57
CA ASN A 139 5.39 -4.40 7.80
C ASN A 139 6.47 -5.40 8.23
N HIS A 140 6.60 -5.69 9.53
CA HIS A 140 7.49 -6.74 10.01
C HIS A 140 7.10 -8.14 9.48
N LYS A 141 5.80 -8.42 9.36
CA LYS A 141 5.30 -9.68 8.78
C LYS A 141 5.57 -9.78 7.29
N LEU A 142 5.44 -8.68 6.52
CA LEU A 142 5.82 -8.66 5.10
C LEU A 142 7.29 -9.04 4.92
N GLU A 143 8.18 -8.45 5.72
CA GLU A 143 9.61 -8.79 5.68
C GLU A 143 9.89 -10.25 6.07
N THR A 144 9.12 -10.80 6.99
CA THR A 144 9.25 -12.21 7.39
C THR A 144 8.73 -13.13 6.29
N LEU A 145 7.61 -12.77 5.65
CA LEU A 145 7.00 -13.50 4.55
C LEU A 145 7.97 -13.64 3.37
N SER A 146 8.74 -12.60 3.03
CA SER A 146 9.71 -12.72 1.94
C SER A 146 10.81 -13.73 2.21
N ARG A 147 11.30 -13.80 3.45
CA ARG A 147 12.29 -14.79 3.88
C ARG A 147 11.71 -16.20 3.80
N LEU A 148 10.50 -16.39 4.35
CA LEU A 148 9.80 -17.68 4.32
C LEU A 148 9.56 -18.14 2.87
N TRP A 149 9.02 -17.27 2.03
CA TRP A 149 8.76 -17.58 0.63
C TRP A 149 10.05 -17.95 -0.11
N ALA A 150 11.14 -17.20 0.06
CA ALA A 150 12.43 -17.54 -0.54
C ALA A 150 12.94 -18.93 -0.11
N THR A 151 12.78 -19.30 1.17
CA THR A 151 13.17 -20.62 1.67
C THR A 151 12.30 -21.76 1.13
N THR A 152 10.97 -21.59 1.11
CA THR A 152 10.02 -22.59 0.59
C THR A 152 10.24 -22.84 -0.89
N GLN A 153 10.49 -21.78 -1.66
CA GLN A 153 10.78 -21.95 -3.08
C GLN A 153 12.12 -22.69 -3.29
N SER A 154 13.14 -22.40 -2.46
CA SER A 154 14.46 -23.06 -2.56
C SER A 154 14.38 -24.56 -2.29
N SER A 155 13.60 -24.99 -1.28
CA SER A 155 13.42 -26.40 -0.96
C SER A 155 12.68 -27.15 -2.09
N ILE A 156 11.58 -26.58 -2.61
CA ILE A 156 10.81 -27.16 -3.71
C ILE A 156 11.67 -27.36 -4.98
N LEU A 157 12.61 -26.44 -5.25
CA LEU A 157 13.51 -26.60 -6.40
C LEU A 157 14.59 -27.65 -6.14
N SER A 158 15.17 -27.70 -4.95
CA SER A 158 16.22 -28.69 -4.61
C SER A 158 15.74 -30.15 -4.72
N GLU A 159 14.46 -30.43 -4.44
CA GLU A 159 13.89 -31.76 -4.55
C GLU A 159 13.57 -32.18 -6.00
N ASN A 160 13.31 -31.21 -6.89
CA ASN A 160 12.85 -31.48 -8.25
C ASN A 160 13.93 -31.30 -9.33
N TYR A 161 14.93 -30.45 -9.09
CA TYR A 161 16.06 -30.21 -10.00
C TYR A 161 17.28 -29.72 -9.21
N PRO A 162 18.46 -30.37 -9.31
CA PRO A 162 19.69 -29.84 -8.74
C PRO A 162 20.13 -28.62 -9.55
N SER A 163 19.58 -27.45 -9.21
CA SER A 163 19.87 -26.16 -9.80
C SER A 163 20.86 -25.40 -8.92
N ASN A 164 21.90 -24.80 -9.50
CA ASN A 164 22.91 -23.99 -8.81
C ASN A 164 22.40 -22.63 -8.30
N LYS A 165 21.10 -22.37 -8.36
CA LYS A 165 20.51 -21.11 -7.86
C LYS A 165 20.46 -21.11 -6.33
N THR A 166 21.04 -20.07 -5.74
CA THR A 166 21.08 -19.90 -4.29
C THR A 166 19.77 -19.31 -3.77
N ALA A 167 19.46 -19.44 -2.48
CA ALA A 167 18.30 -18.79 -1.85
C ALA A 167 18.27 -17.25 -2.08
N LYS A 168 19.44 -16.66 -2.34
CA LYS A 168 19.64 -15.26 -2.72
C LYS A 168 19.15 -14.92 -4.14
N ASP A 169 19.20 -15.88 -5.08
CA ASP A 169 18.67 -15.74 -6.44
C ASP A 169 17.14 -15.94 -6.51
N MET A 170 16.53 -16.30 -5.37
CA MET A 170 15.09 -16.56 -5.26
C MET A 170 14.39 -15.47 -4.46
N SER A 171 15.10 -14.84 -3.51
CA SER A 171 14.65 -13.59 -2.90
C SER A 171 14.56 -12.44 -3.92
N SER A 172 15.20 -12.54 -5.09
CA SER A 172 15.11 -11.53 -6.15
C SER A 172 13.71 -11.46 -6.79
N ASN A 173 12.89 -12.50 -6.66
CA ASN A 173 11.55 -12.52 -7.26
C ASN A 173 10.47 -11.87 -6.38
N LEU A 174 10.82 -11.41 -5.17
CA LEU A 174 9.92 -10.67 -4.29
C LEU A 174 10.59 -9.42 -3.75
N LEU A 175 10.09 -8.26 -4.16
CA LEU A 175 10.53 -6.95 -3.71
C LEU A 175 9.57 -6.41 -2.65
N ILE A 176 10.12 -5.81 -1.60
CA ILE A 176 9.36 -5.15 -0.53
C ILE A 176 9.87 -3.72 -0.39
N PRO A 177 9.35 -2.78 -1.20
CA PRO A 177 9.75 -1.38 -1.10
C PRO A 177 9.21 -0.72 0.19
N ASP A 178 10.04 0.13 0.79
CA ASP A 178 9.72 0.86 2.03
C ASP A 178 9.06 2.22 1.74
N PHE A 179 7.85 2.18 1.20
CA PHE A 179 7.05 3.39 0.98
C PHE A 179 6.79 4.21 2.25
N PRO A 180 6.57 3.61 3.44
CA PRO A 180 6.42 4.37 4.68
C PRO A 180 7.63 5.23 5.00
N GLU A 181 8.84 4.69 4.87
CA GLU A 181 10.08 5.47 5.09
C GLU A 181 10.19 6.62 4.09
N LEU A 182 9.90 6.37 2.81
CA LEU A 182 9.92 7.41 1.78
C LEU A 182 8.95 8.55 2.10
N LEU A 183 7.71 8.23 2.48
CA LEU A 183 6.70 9.23 2.82
C LEU A 183 7.08 10.01 4.08
N GLN A 184 7.62 9.35 5.09
CA GLN A 184 8.13 10.01 6.30
C GLN A 184 9.27 10.98 5.96
N ASN A 185 10.22 10.55 5.12
CA ASN A 185 11.32 11.41 4.68
C ASN A 185 10.83 12.63 3.89
N LEU A 186 9.81 12.47 3.03
CA LEU A 186 9.19 13.62 2.34
C LEU A 186 8.58 14.61 3.33
N ALA A 187 7.84 14.13 4.32
CA ALA A 187 7.24 14.98 5.35
C ALA A 187 8.30 15.68 6.21
N LEU A 188 9.32 14.95 6.67
CA LEU A 188 10.44 15.50 7.46
C LEU A 188 11.19 16.58 6.69
N ASN A 189 11.52 16.33 5.42
CA ASN A 189 12.20 17.30 4.56
C ASN A 189 11.39 18.57 4.38
N TYR A 190 10.06 18.45 4.19
CA TYR A 190 9.17 19.60 4.16
C TYR A 190 9.25 20.43 5.45
N TYR A 191 9.14 19.80 6.63
CA TYR A 191 9.20 20.53 7.90
C TYR A 191 10.55 21.20 8.16
N HIS A 192 11.66 20.56 7.77
CA HIS A 192 12.98 21.18 7.83
C HIS A 192 13.08 22.43 6.95
N GLN A 193 12.55 22.38 5.72
CA GLN A 193 12.54 23.54 4.81
C GLN A 193 11.64 24.66 5.34
N VAL A 194 10.46 24.34 5.87
CA VAL A 194 9.57 25.33 6.49
C VAL A 194 10.25 26.00 7.70
N ALA A 195 10.83 25.21 8.61
CA ALA A 195 11.53 25.75 9.78
C ALA A 195 12.71 26.67 9.40
N SER A 196 13.53 26.26 8.43
CA SER A 196 14.65 27.07 7.95
C SER A 196 14.22 28.36 7.23
N SER A 197 13.13 28.32 6.45
CA SER A 197 12.57 29.51 5.80
C SER A 197 12.02 30.55 6.80
N GLN A 198 11.51 30.10 7.95
CA GLN A 198 11.04 30.99 9.01
C GLN A 198 12.18 31.67 9.75
N ILE A 199 13.33 30.99 9.89
CA ILE A 199 14.53 31.52 10.55
C ILE A 199 15.29 32.47 9.61
N ASN A 200 15.39 32.14 8.32
CA ASN A 200 16.21 32.85 7.34
C ASN A 200 15.36 33.61 6.30
N LYS A 201 14.50 34.53 6.74
CA LYS A 201 13.67 35.36 5.82
C LYS A 201 14.47 36.22 4.83
N SER A 202 15.79 36.34 5.00
CA SER A 202 16.69 37.14 4.16
C SER A 202 17.58 36.32 3.21
N VAL A 203 17.56 34.99 3.28
CA VAL A 203 18.33 34.13 2.37
C VAL A 203 17.32 33.37 1.53
N GLY A 204 17.43 33.47 0.21
CA GLY A 204 16.56 32.77 -0.73
C GLY A 204 16.67 31.26 -0.59
N VAL A 205 15.95 30.69 0.38
CA VAL A 205 15.75 29.25 0.52
C VAL A 205 14.91 28.83 -0.69
N GLY A 206 15.39 27.81 -1.41
CA GLY A 206 14.75 27.32 -2.64
C GLY A 206 13.27 27.00 -2.46
N LYS A 207 12.50 27.05 -3.57
CA LYS A 207 11.06 26.77 -3.57
C LYS A 207 10.78 25.43 -2.88
N LEU A 208 9.87 25.44 -1.90
CA LEU A 208 9.39 24.22 -1.24
C LEU A 208 8.85 23.24 -2.30
N ALA A 209 9.21 21.95 -2.17
CA ALA A 209 8.70 20.91 -3.06
C ALA A 209 7.18 20.72 -2.93
N PHE A 210 6.65 20.93 -1.71
CA PHE A 210 5.23 20.91 -1.41
C PHE A 210 4.85 22.20 -0.68
N LYS A 211 3.64 22.69 -0.95
CA LYS A 211 2.93 23.68 -0.15
C LYS A 211 2.35 23.08 1.12
N SER A 212 1.91 21.81 1.08
CA SER A 212 1.44 21.08 2.27
C SER A 212 1.66 19.58 2.15
N VAL A 213 2.04 18.97 3.27
CA VAL A 213 2.17 17.51 3.44
C VAL A 213 1.12 16.91 4.38
N ASN A 214 0.26 17.73 5.00
CA ASN A 214 -0.80 17.26 5.92
C ASN A 214 -2.20 17.61 5.43
N GLU A 215 -2.34 18.55 4.50
CA GLU A 215 -3.63 18.92 3.93
C GLU A 215 -3.80 18.22 2.59
N ALA A 216 -5.03 17.79 2.32
CA ALA A 216 -5.42 17.28 1.02
C ALA A 216 -5.70 18.43 0.04
N CYS A 217 -5.38 18.27 -1.24
CA CYS A 217 -5.78 19.23 -2.27
C CYS A 217 -7.30 19.26 -2.48
N ALA A 218 -7.93 18.09 -2.49
CA ALA A 218 -9.36 17.88 -2.64
C ALA A 218 -9.99 17.63 -1.26
N GLN A 219 -10.82 18.58 -0.81
CA GLN A 219 -11.47 18.55 0.50
C GLN A 219 -12.98 18.70 0.37
N LEU A 220 -13.72 17.94 1.17
CA LEU A 220 -15.16 18.15 1.33
C LEU A 220 -15.38 19.25 2.36
N GLU A 221 -15.76 20.45 1.89
CA GLU A 221 -16.15 21.53 2.80
C GLU A 221 -17.62 21.38 3.19
N ARG A 222 -17.91 21.59 4.48
CA ARG A 222 -19.28 21.83 4.92
C ARG A 222 -19.60 23.30 4.62
N PRO A 223 -20.79 23.62 4.07
CA PRO A 223 -21.17 25.00 3.85
C PRO A 223 -21.12 25.75 5.20
N ASN A 224 -20.53 26.94 5.18
CA ASN A 224 -20.48 27.81 6.34
C ASN A 224 -21.93 28.15 6.76
N GLU A 225 -22.31 27.81 8.00
CA GLU A 225 -23.61 28.17 8.61
C GLU A 225 -23.89 29.69 8.63
N ARG A 226 -22.93 30.55 8.24
CA ARG A 226 -23.05 32.02 8.27
C ARG A 226 -23.89 32.64 7.16
N TYR A 227 -24.15 31.92 6.06
CA TYR A 227 -25.10 32.38 5.05
C TYR A 227 -26.29 31.45 5.10
N GLY A 228 -27.43 31.96 5.60
CA GLY A 228 -28.65 31.23 5.94
C GLY A 228 -29.40 30.58 4.77
N THR A 229 -28.71 29.90 3.86
CA THR A 229 -29.31 28.95 2.95
C THR A 229 -29.45 27.62 3.67
N ASN A 230 -30.68 27.34 4.13
CA ASN A 230 -31.10 26.10 4.76
C ASN A 230 -31.03 24.91 3.77
N SER A 231 -29.83 24.52 3.34
CA SER A 231 -29.59 23.24 2.67
C SER A 231 -28.76 22.38 3.63
N PRO A 232 -29.38 21.44 4.38
CA PRO A 232 -28.71 20.75 5.48
C PRO A 232 -27.56 19.82 5.07
N ASP A 233 -27.38 19.50 3.77
CA ASP A 233 -26.55 18.35 3.38
C ASP A 233 -25.64 18.53 2.16
N SER A 234 -25.57 19.71 1.54
CA SER A 234 -24.71 19.88 0.36
C SER A 234 -23.25 20.14 0.75
N LYS A 235 -22.48 19.07 1.00
CA LYS A 235 -21.01 19.13 0.98
C LYS A 235 -20.57 19.45 -0.44
N TYR A 236 -19.76 20.49 -0.62
CA TYR A 236 -19.15 20.77 -1.92
C TYR A 236 -17.66 20.41 -1.89
N LEU A 237 -17.17 19.92 -3.02
CA LEU A 237 -15.78 19.55 -3.20
C LEU A 237 -14.97 20.80 -3.53
N LYS A 238 -14.04 21.18 -2.65
CA LYS A 238 -13.04 22.21 -2.92
C LYS A 238 -11.76 21.54 -3.39
N ILE A 239 -11.26 21.96 -4.55
CA ILE A 239 -10.00 21.48 -5.13
C ILE A 239 -9.02 22.65 -5.15
N CYS A 240 -7.80 22.42 -4.71
CA CYS A 240 -6.73 23.42 -4.73
C CYS A 240 -6.33 23.80 -6.17
N SER A 241 -5.80 25.01 -6.37
CA SER A 241 -5.41 25.51 -7.70
C SER A 241 -4.16 24.84 -8.29
N GLN A 242 -3.31 24.25 -7.45
CA GLN A 242 -2.04 23.62 -7.83
C GLN A 242 -1.91 22.26 -7.13
N PRO A 243 -2.53 21.20 -7.66
CA PRO A 243 -2.51 19.86 -7.04
C PRO A 243 -1.11 19.30 -6.81
N ASP A 244 -0.17 19.62 -7.70
CA ASP A 244 1.22 19.15 -7.61
C ASP A 244 2.00 19.73 -6.43
N GLU A 245 1.48 20.78 -5.77
CA GLU A 245 2.07 21.33 -4.56
C GLU A 245 1.56 20.64 -3.28
N TYR A 246 0.76 19.57 -3.38
CA TYR A 246 0.21 18.85 -2.23
C TYR A 246 0.64 17.37 -2.26
N LEU A 247 1.09 16.84 -1.11
CA LEU A 247 1.42 15.42 -0.99
C LEU A 247 0.17 14.54 -1.09
N TRP A 248 -0.97 15.02 -0.62
CA TRP A 248 -2.23 14.29 -0.58
C TRP A 248 -3.22 14.85 -1.61
N TRP A 249 -3.78 13.96 -2.45
CA TRP A 249 -4.86 14.33 -3.36
C TRP A 249 -6.14 14.55 -2.56
N ASP A 250 -6.57 13.55 -1.80
CA ASP A 250 -7.72 13.61 -0.91
C ASP A 250 -7.31 13.20 0.51
N ALA A 251 -8.30 12.92 1.36
CA ALA A 251 -8.07 12.56 2.74
C ALA A 251 -7.28 11.25 2.96
N TRP A 252 -7.20 10.37 1.95
CA TRP A 252 -6.62 9.03 2.09
C TRP A 252 -5.63 8.67 0.99
N HIS A 253 -5.66 9.37 -0.15
CA HIS A 253 -4.85 9.06 -1.32
C HIS A 253 -3.73 10.09 -1.52
N ILE A 254 -2.55 9.57 -1.81
CA ILE A 254 -1.36 10.34 -2.17
C ILE A 254 -1.61 11.01 -3.54
N GLY A 255 -1.13 12.24 -3.69
CA GLY A 255 -1.21 13.03 -4.91
C GLY A 255 -0.32 12.50 -6.04
N ALA A 256 -0.49 13.06 -7.23
CA ALA A 256 0.25 12.64 -8.43
C ALA A 256 1.78 12.71 -8.23
N VAL A 257 2.27 13.81 -7.64
CA VAL A 257 3.70 14.00 -7.35
C VAL A 257 4.23 12.97 -6.35
N GLY A 258 3.49 12.71 -5.27
CA GLY A 258 3.87 11.68 -4.29
C GLY A 258 3.95 10.29 -4.92
N ASN A 259 2.95 9.90 -5.72
CA ASN A 259 2.98 8.64 -6.46
C ASN A 259 4.13 8.57 -7.48
N SER A 260 4.44 9.68 -8.15
CA SER A 260 5.59 9.75 -9.07
C SER A 260 6.91 9.52 -8.34
N ILE A 261 7.07 10.04 -7.13
CA ILE A 261 8.28 9.83 -6.31
C ILE A 261 8.37 8.37 -5.86
N LEU A 262 7.25 7.79 -5.37
CA LEU A 262 7.21 6.39 -4.95
C LEU A 262 7.56 5.45 -6.11
N GLY A 263 6.96 5.64 -7.29
CA GLY A 263 7.28 4.86 -8.47
C GLY A 263 8.70 5.08 -9.00
N ALA A 264 9.28 6.27 -8.82
CA ALA A 264 10.68 6.53 -9.18
C ALA A 264 11.67 5.85 -8.21
N ALA A 265 11.36 5.82 -6.92
CA ALA A 265 12.19 5.17 -5.90
C ALA A 265 12.30 3.65 -6.13
N GLU A 266 11.25 3.01 -6.64
CA GLU A 266 11.29 1.59 -7.03
C GLU A 266 12.24 1.32 -8.20
N ASN A 267 12.31 2.25 -9.17
CA ASN A 267 13.22 2.13 -10.31
C ASN A 267 14.71 2.27 -9.93
N ALA A 268 15.01 2.73 -8.72
CA ALA A 268 16.38 2.79 -8.19
C ALA A 268 16.82 1.49 -7.47
N VAL A 269 15.92 0.51 -7.30
CA VAL A 269 16.30 -0.81 -6.81
C VAL A 269 17.07 -1.54 -7.93
N PRO A 270 18.35 -1.91 -7.71
CA PRO A 270 19.16 -2.51 -8.76
C PRO A 270 18.51 -3.80 -9.26
N ARG A 271 18.21 -3.86 -10.56
CA ARG A 271 17.97 -5.12 -11.26
C ARG A 271 19.22 -5.99 -11.10
N ILE A 272 19.17 -6.95 -10.19
CA ILE A 272 20.25 -7.92 -10.01
C ILE A 272 20.36 -8.76 -11.30
N SER A 273 21.56 -8.66 -11.89
CA SER A 273 22.15 -9.46 -12.99
C SER A 273 21.35 -9.63 -14.29
N ARG A 274 21.58 -8.71 -15.24
CA ARG A 274 21.86 -9.15 -16.61
C ARG A 274 23.21 -9.86 -16.59
N ALA A 275 23.21 -11.19 -16.53
CA ALA A 275 24.38 -11.97 -16.89
C ALA A 275 24.64 -11.76 -18.39
N THR A 276 25.76 -11.10 -18.70
CA THR A 276 26.47 -11.20 -19.98
C THR A 276 27.08 -12.58 -20.14
#